data_AF-A0A4Y8C346-F1
#
_entry.id   AF-A0A4Y8C346-F1
#
_cell.length_a   1.000
_cell.length_b   1.000
_cell.length_c   1.000
_cell.angle_alpha   90.00
_cell.angle_beta   90.00
_cell.angle_gamma   90.00
#
_symmetry.space_group_name_H-M   'P 1'
#
loop_
_entity.id
_entity.type
_entity.pdbx_description
1 polymer ?
#
loop_
_entity_poly.entity_id
_entity_poly.type
_entity_poly.pdbx_seq_one_letter_code
_entity_poly.pdbx_strand_id
1 'polypeptide(L)' 'LGLFNLYNLLVASACVNELVKPDLKDLEKAISGFGGVCGRVEQVAKGVIVDFAHTPDGIEKVLDTLKNKKLIVVFG' A
#
# COMPACT_ATOMS: atom_id res chain seq x y z
N LEU A 1 5.95 -2.93 0.25
CA LEU A 1 4.48 -2.83 0.10
C LEU A 1 3.85 -4.07 0.73
N GLY A 2 2.81 -3.90 1.55
CA GLY A 2 1.99 -5.05 1.96
C GLY A 2 1.20 -5.61 0.77
N LEU A 3 0.75 -6.87 0.87
CA LEU A 3 -0.04 -7.52 -0.18
C LEU A 3 -1.26 -6.70 -0.59
N PHE A 4 -1.91 -6.05 0.37
CA PHE A 4 -3.07 -5.19 0.11
C PHE A 4 -2.73 -4.01 -0.81
N ASN A 5 -1.61 -3.32 -0.57
CA ASN A 5 -1.19 -2.20 -1.44
C ASN A 5 -0.74 -2.69 -2.81
N LEU A 6 -0.16 -3.90 -2.91
CA LEU A 6 0.14 -4.51 -4.20
C LEU A 6 -1.13 -4.78 -5.01
N TYR A 7 -2.18 -5.35 -4.38
CA TYR A 7 -3.46 -5.56 -5.07
C TYR A 7 -4.09 -4.25 -5.53
N ASN A 8 -4.08 -3.21 -4.70
CA ASN A 8 -4.60 -1.90 -5.10
C ASN A 8 -3.84 -1.32 -6.29
N LEU A 9 -2.50 -1.45 -6.29
CA LEU A 9 -1.66 -0.99 -7.38
C LEU A 9 -1.93 -1.78 -8.67
N LEU A 10 -2.06 -3.10 -8.59
CA LEU A 10 -2.36 -3.96 -9.74
C LEU A 10 -3.72 -3.65 -10.34
N VAL A 11 -4.75 -3.49 -9.51
CA VAL A 11 -6.10 -3.12 -9.98
C VAL A 11 -6.07 -1.75 -10.65
N ALA A 12 -5.46 -0.74 -10.02
CA ALA A 12 -5.33 0.59 -10.61
C ALA A 12 -4.59 0.55 -11.96
N SER A 13 -3.50 -0.21 -12.03
CA SER A 13 -2.70 -0.38 -13.25
C SER A 13 -3.50 -1.07 -14.36
N ALA A 14 -4.26 -2.12 -14.01
CA ALA A 14 -5.12 -2.84 -14.95
C ALA A 14 -6.24 -1.95 -15.48
N CYS A 15 -6.88 -1.16 -14.61
CA CYS A 15 -7.90 -0.18 -15.03
C CYS A 15 -7.34 0.87 -15.99
N VAL A 16 -6.16 1.43 -15.70
CA VAL A 16 -5.51 2.39 -16.61
C VAL A 16 -5.15 1.74 -17.94
N ASN A 17 -4.59 0.53 -17.90
CA ASN A 17 -4.22 -0.21 -19.11
C ASN A 17 -5.43 -0.48 -20.00
N GLU A 18 -6.58 -0.81 -19.44
CA GLU A 18 -7.79 -1.11 -20.22
C GLU A 18 -8.49 0.16 -20.73
N LEU A 19 -8.63 1.19 -19.89
CA LEU A 19 -9.43 2.37 -20.21
C LEU A 19 -8.67 3.41 -21.03
N VAL A 20 -7.37 3.58 -20.75
CA VAL A 20 -6.53 4.61 -21.39
C VAL A 20 -5.63 4.01 -22.48
N LYS A 21 -5.25 2.73 -22.34
CA LYS A 21 -4.35 2.02 -23.26
C LYS A 21 -3.04 2.77 -23.55
N PRO A 22 -2.30 3.21 -22.51
CA PRO A 22 -1.01 3.87 -22.69
C PRO A 22 0.05 2.89 -23.22
N ASP A 23 1.21 3.41 -23.63
CA ASP A 23 2.40 2.58 -23.78
C ASP A 23 2.75 1.97 -22.41
N LEU A 24 3.04 0.66 -22.39
CA LEU A 24 3.37 -0.05 -21.15
C LEU A 24 4.60 0.52 -20.45
N LYS A 25 5.55 1.09 -21.18
CA LYS A 25 6.74 1.74 -20.60
C LYS A 25 6.38 3.01 -19.83
N ASP A 26 5.38 3.76 -20.30
CA ASP A 26 4.90 4.95 -19.61
C ASP A 26 4.18 4.56 -18.30
N LEU A 27 3.37 3.49 -18.36
CA LEU A 27 2.71 2.94 -17.18
C LEU A 27 3.74 2.42 -16.15
N GLU A 28 4.74 1.66 -16.61
CA GLU A 28 5.85 1.19 -15.77
C GLU A 28 6.55 2.37 -15.08
N LYS A 29 6.95 3.38 -15.87
CA LYS A 29 7.65 4.57 -15.36
C LYS A 29 6.81 5.33 -14.32
N ALA A 30 5.50 5.45 -14.55
CA ALA A 30 4.59 6.11 -13.61
C ALA A 30 4.51 5.36 -12.27
N ILE A 31 4.54 4.02 -12.31
CA ILE A 31 4.43 3.17 -11.11
C ILE A 31 5.76 3.03 -10.38
N SER A 32 6.91 2.98 -11.09
CA SER A 32 8.22 2.79 -10.47
C SER A 32 8.58 3.87 -9.45
N GLY A 33 8.06 5.09 -9.61
CA GLY A 33 8.27 6.20 -8.68
C GLY A 33 7.23 6.31 -7.57
N PHE A 34 6.25 5.41 -7.50
CA PHE A 34 5.14 5.53 -6.57
C PHE A 34 5.56 5.20 -5.14
N GLY A 35 5.72 6.24 -4.32
CA GLY A 35 6.14 6.14 -2.92
C GLY A 35 5.07 5.61 -1.95
N GLY A 36 3.85 5.34 -2.43
CA GLY A 36 2.71 4.95 -1.62
C GLY A 36 1.74 6.09 -1.36
N VAL A 37 0.82 5.87 -0.42
CA VAL A 37 -0.23 6.83 -0.05
C VAL A 37 -0.07 7.20 1.42
N CYS A 38 -0.23 8.49 1.74
CA CYS A 38 -0.23 8.97 3.11
C CYS A 38 -1.26 8.21 3.97
N GLY A 39 -0.84 7.74 5.15
CA GLY A 39 -1.67 6.98 6.07
C GLY A 39 -2.07 5.57 5.58
N ARG A 40 -1.30 4.96 4.66
CA ARG A 40 -1.52 3.57 4.20
C ARG A 40 -0.23 2.75 4.26
N VAL A 41 0.02 2.16 5.43
CA VAL A 41 1.28 1.49 5.80
C VAL A 41 2.47 2.41 5.48
N GLU A 42 2.31 3.69 5.82
CA GLU A 42 3.26 4.74 5.50
C GLU A 42 4.40 4.72 6.52
N GLN A 43 5.64 4.66 6.04
CA GLN A 43 6.81 4.79 6.90
C GLN A 43 7.16 6.27 7.10
N VAL A 44 6.68 6.86 8.19
CA VAL A 44 6.92 8.28 8.53
C VAL A 44 8.26 8.51 9.22
N ALA A 45 8.83 7.47 9.84
CA ALA A 45 10.19 7.48 10.37
C ALA A 45 10.76 6.05 10.40
N LYS A 46 12.06 5.90 10.63
CA LYS A 46 12.70 4.57 10.73
C LYS A 46 12.02 3.74 11.83
N GLY A 47 11.35 2.67 11.43
CA GLY A 47 10.62 1.77 12.33
C GLY A 47 9.24 2.27 12.80
N VAL A 48 8.80 3.45 12.37
CA VAL A 48 7.46 4.00 12.70
C VAL A 48 6.59 3.94 11.45
N ILE A 49 5.45 3.27 11.58
CA ILE A 49 4.49 3.06 10.50
C ILE A 49 3.16 3.66 10.92
N VAL A 50 2.54 4.45 10.05
CA VAL A 50 1.20 5.03 10.24
C VAL A 50 0.25 4.40 9.24
N ASP A 51 -0.91 3.96 9.72
CA ASP A 51 -2.00 3.45 8.91
C ASP A 51 -3.34 3.99 9.43
N PHE A 52 -4.28 4.21 8.51
CA PHE A 52 -5.63 4.72 8.76
C PHE A 52 -6.63 3.65 9.22
N ALA A 53 -6.25 2.37 9.22
CA ALA A 53 -7.11 1.26 9.59
C ALA A 53 -7.80 1.51 10.94
N HIS A 54 -9.14 1.56 10.91
CA HIS A 54 -10.01 1.78 12.07
C HIS A 54 -11.16 0.75 12.13
N THR A 55 -11.18 -0.22 11.22
CA THR A 55 -12.11 -1.34 11.21
C THR A 55 -11.36 -2.63 11.60
N PRO A 56 -12.04 -3.63 12.19
CA PRO A 56 -11.40 -4.89 12.56
C PRO A 56 -10.63 -5.55 11.41
N ASP A 57 -11.27 -5.67 10.23
CA ASP A 57 -10.65 -6.24 9.02
C ASP A 57 -9.44 -5.42 8.52
N GLY A 58 -9.53 -4.08 8.57
CA GLY A 58 -8.42 -3.22 8.18
C GLY A 58 -7.21 -3.39 9.10
N ILE A 59 -7.46 -3.42 10.42
CA ILE A 59 -6.40 -3.60 11.42
C ILE A 59 -5.76 -4.98 11.27
N GLU A 60 -6.55 -6.04 11.08
CA GLU A 60 -6.05 -7.40 10.85
C GLU A 60 -5.10 -7.45 9.65
N LYS A 61 -5.48 -6.84 8.51
CA LYS A 61 -4.63 -6.80 7.30
C LYS A 61 -3.31 -6.06 7.52
N VAL A 62 -3.32 -4.97 8.27
CA VAL A 62 -2.11 -4.20 8.59
C VAL A 62 -1.19 -5.02 9.49
N LEU A 63 -1.73 -5.66 10.54
CA LEU A 63 -0.96 -6.48 11.45
C LEU A 63 -0.40 -7.74 10.77
N ASP A 64 -1.19 -8.41 9.92
CA ASP A 64 -0.72 -9.58 9.17
C ASP A 64 0.41 -9.21 8.20
N THR A 65 0.32 -8.04 7.56
CA THR A 65 1.39 -7.48 6.71
C THR A 65 2.71 -7.32 7.46
N LEU A 66 2.65 -7.05 8.78
CA LEU A 66 3.80 -6.76 9.62
C LEU A 66 4.17 -7.89 10.58
N LYS A 67 3.52 -9.06 10.50
CA LYS A 67 3.60 -10.16 11.48
C LYS A 67 5.00 -10.72 11.74
N ASN A 68 5.91 -10.56 10.78
CA ASN A 68 7.30 -11.03 10.90
C ASN A 68 8.20 -10.06 11.69
N LYS A 69 7.63 -9.01 12.30
CA LYS A 69 8.33 -8.01 13.11
C LYS A 69 7.84 -8.06 14.56
N LYS A 70 8.68 -7.65 15.51
CA LYS A 70 8.21 -7.29 16.85
C LYS A 70 7.50 -5.94 16.76
N LEU A 71 6.23 -5.89 17.17
CA LEU A 71 5.38 -4.73 16.98
C LEU A 71 4.99 -4.12 18.34
N ILE A 72 5.02 -2.79 18.39
CA ILE A 72 4.27 -2.00 19.36
C ILE A 72 3.13 -1.37 18.56
N VAL A 73 1.89 -1.60 18.98
CA VAL A 73 0.69 -1.12 18.29
C VAL A 73 0.04 -0.04 19.15
N VAL A 74 -0.17 1.14 18.57
CA VAL A 74 -0.90 2.26 19.17
C VAL A 74 -2.16 2.46 18.35
N PHE A 75 -3.32 2.23 18.94
CA PHE A 75 -4.63 2.38 18.31
C PHE A 75 -5.67 2.75 19.38
N GLY A 76 -6.79 3.34 18.97
CA GLY A 76 -7.88 3.79 19.85
C GLY A 76 -8.97 4.50 19.07
#